data_AF-A0A1G2PFH8-F1
#
_entry.id   AF-A0A1G2PFH8-F1
#
_cell.length_a   1.000
_cell.length_b   1.000
_cell.length_c   1.000
_cell.angle_alpha   90.00
_cell.angle_beta   90.00
_cell.angle_gamma   90.00
#
_symmetry.space_group_name_H-M   'P 1'
#
loop_
_entity.id
_entity.type
_entity.pdbx_description
1 polymer ?
#
loop_
_entity_poly.entity_id
_entity_poly.type
_entity_poly.pdbx_seq_one_letter_code
_entity_poly.pdbx_strand_id
1 'polypeptide(L)'
;MQMLNKLSVKTIGFLQATCLVVYVSVVALAMHYLSQNTIFISQILSIIIFLLVFVISALISSSIILGYPLIMFFNGKKEEAVRIVLWSIVWLVIFAAVFILIGLIWLT
;
A
#
# COMPACT_ATOMS: atom_id res chain seq x y z
N MET A 1 8.40 14.05 -18.79
CA MET A 1 9.50 13.84 -17.82
C MET A 1 9.92 15.12 -17.05
N GLN A 2 9.54 16.34 -17.47
CA GLN A 2 9.98 17.60 -16.81
C GLN A 2 8.99 18.19 -15.78
N MET A 3 7.74 17.73 -15.72
CA MET A 3 6.74 18.25 -14.78
C MET A 3 6.85 17.71 -13.34
N LEU A 4 7.66 16.68 -13.09
CA LEU A 4 7.85 16.07 -11.77
C LEU A 4 8.95 16.74 -10.93
N ASN A 5 9.70 17.70 -11.48
CA ASN A 5 10.88 18.30 -10.82
C ASN A 5 10.54 19.44 -9.83
N LYS A 6 9.25 19.74 -9.63
CA LYS A 6 8.77 20.77 -8.70
C LYS A 6 7.98 20.24 -7.51
N LEU A 7 7.79 18.93 -7.43
CA LEU A 7 7.03 18.30 -6.35
C LEU A 7 7.96 17.99 -5.19
N SER A 8 7.72 18.65 -4.06
CA SER A 8 8.45 18.40 -2.82
C SER A 8 8.31 16.93 -2.44
N VAL A 9 9.38 16.32 -1.92
CA VAL A 9 9.43 14.91 -1.47
C VAL A 9 8.24 14.55 -0.56
N LYS A 10 7.76 15.53 0.22
CA LYS A 10 6.58 15.41 1.09
C LYS A 10 5.28 15.18 0.30
N THR A 11 5.10 15.87 -0.82
CA THR A 11 3.91 15.75 -1.67
C THR A 11 3.88 14.42 -2.41
N ILE A 12 5.05 13.91 -2.79
CA ILE A 12 5.19 12.58 -3.42
C ILE A 12 4.84 11.47 -2.43
N GLY A 13 5.38 11.54 -1.20
CA GLY A 13 5.05 10.58 -0.14
C GLY A 13 3.57 10.61 0.24
N PHE A 14 2.98 11.81 0.34
CA PHE A 14 1.54 11.95 0.62
C PHE A 14 0.67 11.35 -0.50
N LEU A 15 1.04 11.58 -1.76
CA LEU A 15 0.30 11.04 -2.90
C LEU A 15 0.44 9.51 -3.00
N GLN A 16 1.63 8.96 -2.74
CA GLN A 16 1.84 7.52 -2.63
C GLN A 16 1.00 6.91 -1.52
N ALA A 17 1.01 7.49 -0.32
CA ALA A 17 0.24 6.99 0.81
C ALA A 17 -1.27 7.06 0.52
N THR A 18 -1.75 8.16 -0.05
CA THR A 18 -3.17 8.33 -0.42
C THR A 18 -3.60 7.32 -1.48
N CYS A 19 -2.79 7.15 -2.54
CA CYS A 19 -3.08 6.19 -3.61
C CYS A 19 -3.10 4.75 -3.08
N LEU A 20 -2.18 4.42 -2.16
CA LEU A 20 -2.12 3.12 -1.51
C LEU A 20 -3.36 2.86 -0.64
N VAL A 21 -3.79 3.83 0.17
CA VAL A 21 -4.98 3.71 1.01
C VAL A 21 -6.23 3.50 0.17
N VAL A 22 -6.38 4.26 -0.92
CA VAL A 22 -7.51 4.08 -1.87
C VAL A 22 -7.48 2.67 -2.47
N TYR A 23 -6.32 2.21 -2.94
CA TYR A 23 -6.16 0.88 -3.51
C TYR A 23 -6.52 -0.23 -2.50
N VAL A 24 -5.96 -0.18 -1.29
CA VAL A 24 -6.23 -1.17 -0.24
C VAL A 24 -7.71 -1.17 0.14
N SER A 25 -8.37 -0.01 0.18
CA SER A 25 -9.80 0.10 0.48
C SER A 25 -10.67 -0.55 -0.60
N VAL A 26 -10.33 -0.35 -1.88
CA VAL A 26 -11.02 -0.99 -3.01
C VAL A 26 -10.84 -2.50 -2.97
N VAL A 27 -9.61 -2.98 -2.70
CA VAL A 27 -9.34 -4.42 -2.57
C VAL A 27 -10.11 -5.01 -1.39
N ALA A 28 -10.14 -4.35 -0.24
CA ALA A 28 -10.88 -4.82 0.93
C ALA A 28 -12.39 -4.92 0.65
N LEU A 29 -12.98 -3.94 -0.04
CA LEU A 29 -14.37 -3.98 -0.49
C LEU A 29 -14.60 -5.14 -1.47
N ALA A 30 -13.73 -5.31 -2.47
CA ALA A 30 -13.84 -6.40 -3.42
C ALA A 30 -13.79 -7.77 -2.71
N MET A 31 -12.90 -7.95 -1.74
CA MET A 31 -12.81 -9.19 -0.95
C MET A 31 -14.06 -9.41 -0.09
N HIS A 32 -14.62 -8.36 0.50
CA HIS A 32 -15.88 -8.44 1.25
C HIS A 32 -17.06 -8.86 0.35
N TYR A 33 -17.19 -8.27 -0.83
CA TYR A 33 -18.21 -8.66 -1.82
C TYR A 33 -18.03 -10.08 -2.34
N LEU A 34 -16.78 -10.51 -2.62
CA LEU A 34 -16.50 -11.89 -3.02
C LEU A 34 -16.88 -12.87 -1.91
N SER A 35 -16.52 -12.59 -0.65
CA SER A 35 -16.83 -13.45 0.49
C SER A 35 -18.33 -13.67 0.70
N GLN A 36 -19.18 -12.69 0.36
CA GLN A 36 -20.63 -12.83 0.49
C GLN A 36 -21.27 -13.62 -0.66
N ASN A 37 -20.65 -13.63 -1.84
CA ASN A 37 -21.22 -14.21 -3.06
C ASN A 37 -20.59 -15.55 -3.48
N THR A 38 -19.53 -16.00 -2.81
CA THR A 38 -18.89 -17.31 -3.05
C THR A 38 -19.64 -18.43 -2.34
N ILE A 39 -20.77 -18.85 -2.91
CA ILE A 39 -21.66 -19.88 -2.33
C ILE A 39 -21.20 -21.31 -2.72
N PHE A 40 -20.28 -21.51 -3.67
CA PHE A 40 -19.95 -22.85 -4.21
C PHE A 40 -18.47 -23.13 -4.53
N ILE A 41 -17.52 -22.40 -3.91
CA ILE A 41 -16.09 -22.66 -4.11
C ILE A 41 -15.56 -23.55 -2.97
N SER A 42 -14.74 -24.55 -3.31
CA SER A 42 -14.11 -25.41 -2.30
C SER A 42 -13.29 -24.55 -1.31
N GLN A 43 -13.35 -24.88 -0.02
CA GLN A 43 -12.71 -24.09 1.04
C GLN A 43 -11.21 -23.83 0.76
N ILE A 44 -10.52 -24.80 0.17
CA ILE A 44 -9.11 -24.68 -0.24
C ILE A 44 -8.93 -23.66 -1.37
N LEU A 45 -9.80 -23.67 -2.38
CA LEU A 45 -9.68 -22.74 -3.51
C LEU A 45 -9.98 -21.29 -3.08
N SER A 46 -10.91 -21.08 -2.15
CA SER A 46 -11.16 -19.77 -1.55
C SER A 46 -9.93 -19.22 -0.82
N ILE A 47 -9.24 -20.07 -0.04
CA ILE A 47 -8.00 -19.69 0.66
C ILE A 47 -6.89 -19.35 -0.35
N ILE A 48 -6.74 -20.13 -1.42
CA ILE A 48 -5.73 -19.89 -2.46
C ILE A 48 -5.98 -18.55 -3.16
N ILE A 49 -7.21 -18.24 -3.54
CA ILE A 49 -7.58 -16.97 -4.20
C ILE A 49 -7.35 -15.80 -3.24
N PHE A 50 -7.72 -15.94 -1.97
CA PHE A 50 -7.46 -14.93 -0.94
C PHE A 50 -5.95 -14.64 -0.81
N LEU A 51 -5.12 -15.69 -0.68
CA LEU A 51 -3.66 -15.54 -0.62
C LEU A 51 -3.10 -14.88 -1.88
N LEU A 52 -3.58 -15.25 -3.07
CA LEU A 52 -3.16 -14.65 -4.34
C LEU A 52 -3.48 -13.16 -4.41
N VAL A 53 -4.71 -12.76 -4.08
CA VAL A 53 -5.12 -11.35 -4.06
C VAL A 53 -4.32 -10.56 -3.03
N PHE A 54 -4.04 -11.16 -1.86
CA PHE A 54 -3.20 -10.57 -0.84
C PHE A 54 -1.76 -10.35 -1.34
N VAL A 55 -1.14 -11.35 -1.96
CA VAL A 55 0.22 -11.25 -2.52
C VAL A 55 0.28 -10.25 -3.67
N ILE A 56 -0.71 -10.23 -4.56
CA ILE A 56 -0.82 -9.23 -5.65
C ILE A 56 -0.93 -7.82 -5.07
N SER A 57 -1.73 -7.64 -4.02
CA SER A 57 -1.85 -6.36 -3.32
C SER A 57 -0.53 -5.94 -2.68
N ALA A 58 0.16 -6.85 -2.00
CA ALA A 58 1.48 -6.58 -1.43
C ALA A 58 2.52 -6.24 -2.51
N LEU A 59 2.48 -6.93 -3.66
CA LEU A 59 3.37 -6.67 -4.79
C LEU A 59 3.12 -5.28 -5.38
N ILE A 60 1.86 -4.89 -5.60
CA ILE A 60 1.49 -3.56 -6.10
C ILE A 60 1.90 -2.49 -5.08
N SER A 61 1.65 -2.73 -3.80
CA SER A 61 1.99 -1.82 -2.70
C SER A 61 3.50 -1.56 -2.63
N SER A 62 4.30 -2.64 -2.66
CA SER A 62 5.76 -2.56 -2.67
C SER A 62 6.28 -1.92 -3.95
N SER A 63 5.70 -2.19 -5.11
CA SER A 63 6.09 -1.57 -6.39
C SER A 63 5.80 -0.06 -6.39
N ILE A 64 4.67 0.36 -5.83
CA ILE A 64 4.34 1.78 -5.67
C ILE A 64 5.37 2.45 -4.77
N ILE A 65 5.68 1.87 -3.61
CA ILE A 65 6.61 2.45 -2.62
C ILE A 65 8.06 2.45 -3.12
N LEU A 66 8.49 1.35 -3.74
CA LEU A 66 9.88 1.14 -4.13
C LEU A 66 10.19 1.64 -5.53
N GLY A 67 9.22 1.75 -6.44
CA GLY A 67 9.48 2.08 -7.85
C GLY A 67 10.23 3.39 -8.06
N TYR A 68 9.84 4.45 -7.35
CA TYR A 68 10.51 5.75 -7.42
C TYR A 68 11.92 5.76 -6.80
N PRO A 69 12.11 5.29 -5.54
CA PRO A 69 13.45 5.22 -4.96
C PRO A 69 14.38 4.23 -5.68
N LEU A 70 13.87 3.17 -6.33
CA LEU A 70 14.68 2.24 -7.11
C LEU A 70 15.30 2.93 -8.34
N ILE A 71 14.53 3.74 -9.06
CA ILE A 71 15.03 4.54 -10.20
C ILE A 71 16.05 5.59 -9.72
N MET A 72 15.80 6.20 -8.55
CA MET A 72 16.71 7.17 -7.95
C MET A 72 18.02 6.54 -7.44
N PHE A 73 17.98 5.27 -7.01
CA PHE A 73 19.15 4.49 -6.62
C PHE A 73 20.06 4.19 -7.81
N PHE A 74 19.50 3.83 -8.97
CA PHE A 74 20.26 3.63 -10.21
C PHE A 74 20.88 4.93 -10.76
N ASN A 75 20.29 6.10 -10.46
CA ASN A 75 20.84 7.41 -10.81
C ASN A 75 21.95 7.92 -9.86
N GLY A 76 22.47 7.07 -8.96
CA GLY A 76 23.60 7.41 -8.08
C GLY A 76 23.25 8.20 -6.81
N LYS A 77 21.98 8.57 -6.62
CA LYS A 77 21.47 9.30 -5.44
C LYS A 77 20.96 8.35 -4.36
N LYS A 78 21.87 7.50 -3.87
CA LYS A 78 21.54 6.38 -2.96
C LYS A 78 20.98 6.85 -1.60
N GLU A 79 21.47 7.95 -1.07
CA GLU A 79 21.02 8.48 0.23
C GLU A 79 19.60 9.07 0.17
N GLU A 80 19.26 9.80 -0.89
CA GLU A 80 17.91 10.36 -1.08
C GLU A 80 16.88 9.23 -1.27
N ALA A 81 17.24 8.18 -2.02
CA ALA A 81 16.38 7.01 -2.23
C ALA A 81 16.05 6.29 -0.90
N VAL A 82 17.05 6.05 -0.05
CA VAL A 82 16.86 5.41 1.26
C VAL A 82 16.05 6.30 2.20
N ARG A 83 16.27 7.62 2.18
CA ARG A 83 15.48 8.57 2.98
C ARG A 83 14.00 8.53 2.63
N ILE A 84 13.66 8.45 1.34
CA ILE A 84 12.27 8.38 0.88
C ILE A 84 11.61 7.09 1.37
N VAL A 85 12.27 5.94 1.27
CA VAL A 85 11.74 4.66 1.75
C VAL A 85 11.53 4.68 3.26
N LEU A 86 12.52 5.16 4.04
CA LEU A 86 12.39 5.26 5.49
C LEU A 86 11.24 6.18 5.89
N TRP A 87 11.05 7.30 5.21
CA TRP A 87 9.95 8.21 5.50
C TRP A 87 8.58 7.60 5.15
N SER A 88 8.49 6.82 4.07
CA SER A 88 7.28 6.07 3.72
C SER A 88 6.95 5.00 4.77
N ILE A 89 7.96 4.32 5.33
CA ILE A 89 7.78 3.35 6.42
C ILE A 89 7.25 4.04 7.68
N VAL A 90 7.85 5.17 8.08
CA VAL A 90 7.41 5.93 9.26
C VAL A 90 5.95 6.37 9.12
N TRP A 91 5.56 6.89 7.96
CA TRP A 91 4.16 7.26 7.70
C TRP A 91 3.20 6.07 7.69
N LEU A 92 3.62 4.93 7.14
CA LEU A 92 2.83 3.69 7.19
C LEU A 92 2.59 3.21 8.62
N VAL A 93 3.61 3.28 9.48
CA VAL A 93 3.48 2.93 10.90
C VAL A 93 2.52 3.87 11.62
N ILE A 94 2.56 5.17 11.32
CA ILE A 94 1.60 6.15 11.87
C ILE A 94 0.18 5.83 11.42
N PHE A 95 -0.05 5.59 10.13
CA PHE A 95 -1.38 5.21 9.63
C PHE A 95 -1.88 3.90 10.25
N ALA A 96 -1.02 2.89 10.38
CA ALA A 96 -1.37 1.64 11.05
C ALA A 96 -1.78 1.88 12.52
N ALA A 97 -1.04 2.71 13.25
CA ALA A 97 -1.38 3.06 14.64
C ALA A 97 -2.74 3.77 14.74
N VAL A 98 -3.04 4.70 13.82
CA VAL A 98 -4.33 5.39 13.76
C VAL A 98 -5.48 4.41 13.51
N PHE A 99 -5.34 3.50 12.54
CA PHE A 99 -6.37 2.49 12.26
C PHE A 99 -6.59 1.54 13.44
N ILE A 100 -5.52 1.16 14.16
CA ILE A 100 -5.63 0.34 15.38
C ILE A 100 -6.39 1.09 16.48
N LEU A 101 -6.07 2.37 16.71
CA LEU A 101 -6.77 3.19 17.71
C LEU A 101 -8.25 3.35 17.38
N ILE A 102 -8.59 3.61 16.11
CA ILE A 102 -9.98 3.66 15.65
C ILE A 102 -10.68 2.33 15.90
N GLY A 103 -10.05 1.21 15.51
CA GLY A 103 -10.60 -0.12 15.75
C GLY A 103 -10.84 -0.43 17.24
N LEU A 104 -9.94 0.03 18.12
CA LEU A 104 -10.07 -0.14 19.56
C LEU A 104 -11.24 0.66 20.14
N ILE A 105 -11.43 1.91 19.69
CA ILE A 105 -12.54 2.78 20.07
C ILE A 105 -13.89 2.22 19.61
N TRP A 106 -13.93 1.56 18.45
CA TRP A 106 -15.14 0.90 17.97
C TRP A 106 -15.46 -0.42 18.70
N LEU A 107 -14.50 -0.98 19.44
CA LEU A 107 -14.64 -2.25 20.17
C LEU A 107 -15.00 -2.07 21.65
N THR A 108 -14.71 -0.91 22.25
CA THR A 108 -15.05 -0.51 23.64
C THR A 108 -16.37 0.24 23.72
#